data_AF-A0A7Y3G4T6-F1
#
_entry.id   AF-A0A7Y3G4T6-F1
#
_cell.length_a   1.000
_cell.length_b   1.000
_cell.length_c   1.000
_cell.angle_alpha   90.00
_cell.angle_beta   90.00
_cell.angle_gamma   90.00
#
_symmetry.space_group_name_H-M   'P 1'
#
loop_
_entity.id
_entity.type
_entity.pdbx_description
1 polymer ?
#
loop_
_entity_poly.entity_id
_entity_poly.type
_entity_poly.pdbx_seq_one_letter_code
_entity_poly.pdbx_strand_id
1 'polypeptide(L)'
;ILDSFTPYGTQLFTPFSNYRVAINNISVADPFYTVPFLLCMIILMFFRRQTRRRNIWLKLGIGISSAYMLFTLVNKVYINSVYKKSLEQEGISYSRFQTQPSILNNILWYGVAETNESYFVGFYSLLDRTNEVDSWSELPKNHYLAPITNPDIKTLAWFSNGYYNFIEKPGDTLRYNDLRYPSLDFENPNNSVFSFTLKKDGERYDILPFNGRPPSSEDFDNFLNRIKGK
;
A
#
# COMPACT_ATOMS: atom_id res chain seq x y z
N ILE A 1 1.39 17.19 -0.34
CA ILE A 1 1.86 16.85 1.03
C ILE A 1 1.13 15.63 1.56
N LEU A 2 -0.21 15.63 1.71
CA LEU A 2 -0.94 14.45 2.20
C LEU A 2 -0.61 13.15 1.45
N ASP A 3 -0.46 13.23 0.13
CA ASP A 3 -0.05 12.08 -0.68
C ASP A 3 1.28 11.47 -0.25
N SER A 4 2.21 12.24 0.34
CA SER A 4 3.49 11.71 0.84
C SER A 4 3.33 10.80 2.07
N PHE A 5 2.18 10.80 2.72
CA PHE A 5 1.87 9.89 3.84
C PHE A 5 1.26 8.57 3.37
N THR A 6 0.83 8.50 2.11
CA THR A 6 0.19 7.31 1.51
C THR A 6 1.20 6.45 0.74
N PRO A 7 0.88 5.16 0.49
CA PRO A 7 1.66 4.26 -0.38
C PRO A 7 1.87 4.74 -1.81
N TYR A 8 0.99 5.64 -2.28
CA TYR A 8 1.22 6.34 -3.52
C TYR A 8 2.46 7.19 -3.33
N GLY A 9 2.43 8.22 -2.49
CA GLY A 9 3.56 9.13 -2.40
C GLY A 9 3.61 10.11 -3.56
N THR A 10 4.43 11.15 -3.40
CA THR A 10 4.48 12.30 -4.32
C THR A 10 5.91 12.82 -4.48
N GLN A 11 6.19 13.49 -5.60
CA GLN A 11 7.52 14.04 -5.88
C GLN A 11 7.64 15.46 -5.31
N LEU A 12 7.87 15.57 -3.99
CA LEU A 12 7.98 16.88 -3.31
C LEU A 12 9.18 17.71 -3.78
N PHE A 13 10.20 17.09 -4.39
CA PHE A 13 11.46 17.72 -4.76
C PHE A 13 11.63 17.94 -6.27
N THR A 14 10.57 17.80 -7.06
CA THR A 14 10.60 18.15 -8.49
C THR A 14 10.86 19.65 -8.66
N PRO A 15 11.74 20.08 -9.61
CA PRO A 15 12.44 19.32 -10.63
C PRO A 15 13.85 18.82 -10.24
N PHE A 16 14.28 19.02 -9.00
CA PHE A 16 15.65 18.70 -8.55
C PHE A 16 15.88 17.20 -8.33
N SER A 17 14.83 16.45 -7.99
CA SER A 17 14.91 15.01 -7.76
C SER A 17 13.62 14.31 -8.18
N ASN A 18 13.77 13.11 -8.77
CA ASN A 18 12.67 12.22 -9.12
C ASN A 18 12.25 11.31 -7.96
N TYR A 19 12.73 11.56 -6.74
CA TYR A 19 12.40 10.79 -5.55
C TYR A 19 10.93 10.96 -5.16
N ARG A 20 10.24 9.82 -4.98
CA ARG A 20 8.84 9.76 -4.56
C ARG A 20 8.78 9.58 -3.04
N VAL A 21 8.43 10.66 -2.34
CA VAL A 21 8.31 10.63 -0.88
C VAL A 21 7.03 9.88 -0.51
N ALA A 22 7.17 8.76 0.20
CA ALA A 22 6.09 7.89 0.62
C ALA A 22 6.38 7.29 2.01
N ILE A 23 5.76 7.85 3.06
CA ILE A 23 5.92 7.41 4.45
C ILE A 23 5.07 6.15 4.74
N ASN A 24 3.95 6.01 4.02
CA ASN A 24 3.08 4.82 4.03
C ASN A 24 2.49 4.53 5.41
N ASN A 25 2.11 5.56 6.15
CA ASN A 25 1.47 5.44 7.47
C ASN A 25 -0.05 5.44 7.39
N ILE A 26 -0.66 5.99 6.33
CA ILE A 26 -2.11 6.07 6.16
C ILE A 26 -2.53 5.52 4.80
N SER A 27 -3.68 4.85 4.75
CA SER A 27 -4.28 4.37 3.50
C SER A 27 -4.70 5.56 2.63
N VAL A 28 -4.69 5.37 1.31
CA VAL A 28 -5.20 6.38 0.35
C VAL A 28 -6.66 6.75 0.64
N ALA A 29 -7.43 5.77 1.08
CA ALA A 29 -8.81 5.93 1.52
C ALA A 29 -8.88 5.43 2.96
N ASP A 30 -9.08 6.35 3.90
CA ASP A 30 -9.25 6.05 5.32
C ASP A 30 -10.49 6.81 5.85
N PRO A 31 -11.63 6.12 6.01
CA PRO A 31 -12.86 6.70 6.56
C PRO A 31 -12.67 7.23 7.99
N PHE A 32 -11.81 6.63 8.81
CA PHE A 32 -11.57 7.09 10.19
C PHE A 32 -10.81 8.42 10.24
N TYR A 33 -10.02 8.71 9.21
CA TYR A 33 -9.42 10.04 9.03
C TYR A 33 -10.39 11.03 8.38
N THR A 34 -10.98 10.64 7.25
CA THR A 34 -11.70 11.57 6.37
C THR A 34 -13.08 11.94 6.90
N VAL A 35 -13.84 11.00 7.46
CA VAL A 35 -15.23 11.23 7.89
C VAL A 35 -15.29 12.17 9.10
N PRO A 36 -14.54 11.97 10.21
CA PRO A 36 -14.61 12.88 11.35
C PRO A 36 -14.19 14.31 11.00
N PHE A 37 -13.15 14.45 10.18
CA PHE A 37 -12.70 15.75 9.68
C PHE A 37 -13.79 16.41 8.82
N LEU A 38 -14.35 15.67 7.85
CA LEU A 38 -15.39 16.17 6.96
C LEU A 38 -16.66 16.56 7.73
N LEU A 39 -17.07 15.80 8.74
CA LEU A 39 -18.20 16.15 9.59
C LEU A 39 -17.97 17.48 10.32
N CYS A 40 -16.77 17.72 10.86
CA CYS A 40 -16.42 19.01 11.45
C CYS A 40 -16.51 20.14 10.41
N MET A 41 -16.06 19.89 9.17
CA MET A 41 -16.13 20.85 8.06
C MET A 41 -17.57 21.12 7.59
N ILE A 42 -18.44 20.12 7.57
CA ILE A 42 -19.85 20.29 7.21
C ILE A 42 -20.57 21.10 8.30
N ILE A 43 -20.38 20.72 9.57
CA ILE A 43 -21.01 21.40 10.70
C ILE A 43 -20.59 22.87 10.76
N LEU A 44 -19.31 23.18 10.50
CA LEU A 44 -18.83 24.56 10.53
C LEU A 44 -19.42 25.46 9.44
N MET A 45 -19.85 24.89 8.30
CA MET A 45 -20.48 25.64 7.19
C MET A 45 -21.85 26.20 7.56
N PHE A 46 -22.56 25.61 8.53
CA PHE A 46 -23.84 26.12 9.02
C PHE A 46 -23.72 27.34 9.95
N PHE A 47 -22.49 27.71 10.34
CA PHE A 47 -22.25 28.84 11.24
C PHE A 47 -21.70 30.07 10.50
N ARG A 48 -22.17 31.27 10.90
CA ARG A 48 -21.66 32.54 10.36
C ARG A 48 -20.15 32.70 10.63
N ARG A 49 -19.44 33.33 9.70
CA ARG A 49 -17.96 33.45 9.69
C ARG A 49 -17.34 33.91 11.02
N GLN A 50 -18.00 34.82 11.74
CA GLN A 50 -17.50 35.46 12.97
C GLN A 50 -17.96 34.80 14.28
N THR A 51 -18.65 33.65 14.23
CA THR A 51 -19.15 33.00 15.44
C THR A 51 -18.07 32.18 16.14
N ARG A 52 -18.03 32.26 17.48
CA ARG A 52 -17.14 31.44 18.32
C ARG A 52 -17.32 29.94 18.06
N ARG A 53 -18.56 29.49 17.77
CA ARG A 53 -18.88 28.09 17.42
C ARG A 53 -18.15 27.62 16.16
N ARG A 54 -18.08 28.44 15.10
CA ARG A 54 -17.33 28.11 13.88
C ARG A 54 -15.85 27.87 14.17
N ASN A 55 -15.24 28.74 14.98
CA ASN A 55 -13.83 28.60 15.36
C ASN A 55 -13.57 27.33 16.19
N ILE A 56 -14.51 26.92 17.05
CA ILE A 56 -14.41 25.67 17.81
C ILE A 56 -14.40 24.47 16.85
N TRP A 57 -15.37 24.38 15.92
CA TRP A 57 -15.44 23.28 14.96
C TRP A 57 -14.23 23.22 14.02
N LEU A 58 -13.69 24.37 13.60
CA LEU A 58 -12.44 24.42 12.82
C LEU A 58 -11.26 23.85 13.61
N LYS A 59 -11.09 24.28 14.88
CA LYS A 59 -10.02 23.78 15.75
C LYS A 59 -10.18 22.29 16.05
N LEU A 60 -11.42 21.82 16.25
CA LEU A 60 -11.71 20.40 16.45
C LEU A 60 -11.39 19.58 15.20
N GLY A 61 -11.79 20.02 14.00
CA GLY A 61 -11.47 19.33 12.76
C GLY A 61 -9.97 19.19 12.55
N ILE A 62 -9.22 20.29 12.66
CA ILE A 62 -7.76 20.27 12.55
C ILE A 62 -7.13 19.41 13.65
N GLY A 63 -7.63 19.51 14.88
CA GLY A 63 -7.15 18.74 16.02
C GLY A 63 -7.33 17.23 15.82
N ILE A 64 -8.51 16.79 15.39
CA ILE A 64 -8.83 15.38 15.11
C ILE A 64 -7.96 14.85 13.97
N SER A 65 -7.86 15.59 12.86
CA SER A 65 -7.01 15.24 11.71
C SER A 65 -5.54 15.11 12.13
N SER A 66 -5.02 16.08 12.89
CA SER A 66 -3.62 16.07 13.34
C SER A 66 -3.34 14.93 14.32
N ALA A 67 -4.23 14.71 15.29
CA ALA A 67 -4.12 13.64 16.27
C ALA A 67 -4.16 12.26 15.60
N TYR A 68 -5.05 12.06 14.62
CA TYR A 68 -5.11 10.81 13.86
C TYR A 68 -3.84 10.60 13.05
N MET A 69 -3.33 11.62 12.35
CA MET A 69 -2.07 11.51 11.61
C MET A 69 -0.89 11.13 12.53
N LEU A 70 -0.77 11.76 13.69
CA LEU A 70 0.24 11.39 14.70
C LEU A 70 0.07 9.93 15.16
N PHE A 71 -1.16 9.50 15.43
CA PHE A 71 -1.46 8.11 15.79
C PHE A 71 -1.01 7.13 14.70
N THR A 72 -1.32 7.40 13.43
CA THR A 72 -0.89 6.52 12.31
C THR A 72 0.63 6.45 12.16
N LEU A 73 1.36 7.54 12.46
CA LEU A 73 2.83 7.54 12.46
C LEU A 73 3.39 6.68 13.61
N VAL A 74 2.78 6.74 14.79
CA VAL A 74 3.17 5.87 15.92
C VAL A 74 2.92 4.39 15.56
N ASN A 75 1.75 4.09 14.98
CA ASN A 75 1.46 2.73 14.50
C ASN A 75 2.49 2.30 13.45
N LYS A 76 2.84 3.14 12.49
CA LYS A 76 3.85 2.84 11.48
C LYS A 76 5.19 2.41 12.11
N VAL A 77 5.64 3.10 13.16
CA VAL A 77 6.88 2.76 13.87
C VAL A 77 6.75 1.40 14.56
N TYR A 78 5.64 1.17 15.27
CA TYR A 78 5.36 -0.12 15.92
C TYR A 78 5.33 -1.27 14.92
N ILE A 79 4.58 -1.12 13.83
CA ILE A 79 4.42 -2.12 12.77
C ILE A 79 5.77 -2.44 12.12
N ASN A 80 6.60 -1.44 11.84
CA ASN A 80 7.95 -1.68 11.33
C ASN A 80 8.79 -2.51 12.30
N SER A 81 8.64 -2.29 13.61
CA SER A 81 9.35 -3.08 14.62
C SER A 81 8.86 -4.52 14.65
N VAL A 82 7.55 -4.75 14.61
CA VAL A 82 6.94 -6.10 14.54
C VAL A 82 7.43 -6.82 13.28
N TYR A 83 7.29 -6.18 12.12
CA TYR A 83 7.64 -6.77 10.84
C TYR A 83 9.12 -7.13 10.75
N LYS A 84 10.01 -6.24 11.22
CA LYS A 84 11.45 -6.50 11.29
C LYS A 84 11.76 -7.69 12.19
N LYS A 85 11.17 -7.73 13.39
CA LYS A 85 11.37 -8.84 14.34
C LYS A 85 10.91 -10.17 13.72
N SER A 86 9.77 -10.19 13.05
CA SER A 86 9.25 -11.39 12.40
C SER A 86 10.13 -11.90 11.25
N LEU A 87 10.68 -10.99 10.43
CA LEU A 87 11.65 -11.37 9.40
C LEU A 87 12.91 -12.01 10.00
N GLU A 88 13.41 -11.46 11.12
CA GLU A 88 14.57 -12.03 11.84
C GLU A 88 14.25 -13.41 12.44
N GLN A 89 13.06 -13.59 13.00
CA GLN A 89 12.60 -14.87 13.59
C GLN A 89 12.43 -15.97 12.55
N GLU A 90 11.88 -15.64 11.38
CA GLU A 90 11.72 -16.57 10.25
C GLU A 90 13.03 -16.81 9.47
N GLY A 91 14.12 -16.12 9.84
CA GLY A 91 15.41 -16.25 9.16
C GLY A 91 15.42 -15.70 7.73
N ILE A 92 14.48 -14.79 7.40
CA ILE A 92 14.37 -14.20 6.06
C ILE A 92 15.38 -13.06 5.94
N SER A 93 16.46 -13.29 5.18
CA SER A 93 17.44 -12.26 4.87
C SER A 93 16.92 -11.32 3.78
N TYR A 94 16.73 -10.04 4.12
CA TYR A 94 16.18 -9.02 3.22
C TYR A 94 17.13 -7.83 3.05
N SER A 95 17.07 -7.18 1.88
CA SER A 95 17.84 -5.96 1.58
C SER A 95 17.10 -4.70 2.02
N ARG A 96 15.78 -4.67 1.83
CA ARG A 96 14.88 -3.62 2.28
C ARG A 96 13.47 -4.17 2.48
N PHE A 97 12.65 -3.45 3.23
CA PHE A 97 11.23 -3.75 3.34
C PHE A 97 10.40 -2.47 3.37
N GLN A 98 9.11 -2.62 3.06
CA GLN A 98 8.12 -1.56 3.17
C GLN A 98 6.86 -2.14 3.82
N THR A 99 6.29 -1.41 4.76
CA THR A 99 4.95 -1.70 5.32
C THR A 99 3.97 -0.59 4.97
N GLN A 100 2.69 -0.89 5.00
CA GLN A 100 1.62 0.06 4.78
C GLN A 100 0.30 -0.45 5.36
N PRO A 101 -0.61 0.42 5.77
CA PRO A 101 -1.95 -0.01 6.13
C PRO A 101 -2.70 -0.50 4.88
N SER A 102 -3.57 -1.47 5.09
CA SER A 102 -4.54 -1.91 4.08
C SER A 102 -5.62 -0.85 3.85
N ILE A 103 -6.41 -1.02 2.78
CA ILE A 103 -7.41 -0.02 2.40
C ILE A 103 -8.49 0.15 3.49
N LEU A 104 -9.00 1.36 3.65
CA LEU A 104 -10.10 1.73 4.55
C LEU A 104 -9.82 1.67 6.06
N ASN A 105 -8.60 1.36 6.50
CA ASN A 105 -8.31 1.26 7.93
C ASN A 105 -6.82 1.48 8.26
N ASN A 106 -6.49 1.56 9.55
CA ASN A 106 -5.11 1.61 10.06
C ASN A 106 -4.78 0.44 11.02
N ILE A 107 -5.57 -0.63 10.96
CA ILE A 107 -5.51 -1.78 11.88
C ILE A 107 -4.78 -2.95 11.24
N LEU A 108 -5.15 -3.30 10.01
CA LEU A 108 -4.52 -4.35 9.23
C LEU A 108 -3.46 -3.73 8.34
N TRP A 109 -2.23 -4.21 8.47
CA TRP A 109 -1.05 -3.78 7.76
C TRP A 109 -0.55 -4.88 6.84
N TYR A 110 -0.02 -4.45 5.72
CA TYR A 110 0.64 -5.28 4.72
C TYR A 110 2.10 -4.86 4.65
N GLY A 111 3.00 -5.84 4.53
CA GLY A 111 4.40 -5.59 4.28
C GLY A 111 4.94 -6.41 3.12
N VAL A 112 5.99 -5.86 2.50
CA VAL A 112 6.79 -6.49 1.45
C VAL A 112 8.27 -6.36 1.84
N ALA A 113 8.94 -7.49 2.04
CA ALA A 113 10.39 -7.59 2.20
C ALA A 113 11.02 -8.06 0.89
N GLU A 114 12.10 -7.41 0.47
CA GLU A 114 12.83 -7.74 -0.76
C GLU A 114 14.08 -8.57 -0.44
N THR A 115 14.20 -9.73 -1.08
CA THR A 115 15.43 -10.54 -1.07
C THR A 115 16.11 -10.45 -2.44
N ASN A 116 17.14 -11.25 -2.70
CA ASN A 116 17.80 -11.23 -4.01
C ASN A 116 16.88 -11.76 -5.13
N GLU A 117 16.17 -12.85 -4.87
CA GLU A 117 15.40 -13.59 -5.89
C GLU A 117 13.89 -13.40 -5.78
N SER A 118 13.39 -13.07 -4.59
CA SER A 118 11.96 -13.06 -4.27
C SER A 118 11.56 -11.84 -3.43
N TYR A 119 10.26 -11.67 -3.26
CA TYR A 119 9.66 -10.84 -2.23
C TYR A 119 8.93 -11.72 -1.22
N PHE A 120 9.06 -11.40 0.06
CA PHE A 120 8.26 -12.01 1.12
C PHE A 120 7.19 -11.02 1.54
N VAL A 121 5.93 -11.42 1.40
CA VAL A 121 4.79 -10.57 1.71
C VAL A 121 4.00 -11.16 2.87
N GLY A 122 3.42 -10.30 3.69
CA GLY A 122 2.72 -10.74 4.88
C GLY A 122 1.77 -9.68 5.41
N PHE A 123 0.70 -10.14 6.03
CA PHE A 123 -0.27 -9.29 6.70
C PHE A 123 -0.15 -9.41 8.21
N TYR A 124 -0.32 -8.29 8.91
CA TYR A 124 -0.34 -8.21 10.36
C TYR A 124 -1.46 -7.28 10.81
N SER A 125 -2.30 -7.74 11.72
CA SER A 125 -3.31 -6.92 12.38
C SER A 125 -2.83 -6.50 13.76
N LEU A 126 -3.09 -5.24 14.13
CA LEU A 126 -2.94 -4.79 15.52
C LEU A 126 -3.82 -5.58 16.51
N LEU A 127 -4.79 -6.36 16.01
CA LEU A 127 -5.69 -7.20 16.79
C LEU A 127 -5.26 -8.69 16.79
N ASP A 128 -4.14 -9.04 16.18
CA ASP A 128 -3.61 -10.42 16.26
C ASP A 128 -3.21 -10.77 17.70
N ARG A 129 -3.37 -12.04 18.09
CA ARG A 129 -3.00 -12.52 19.43
C ARG A 129 -1.50 -12.45 19.72
N THR A 130 -0.69 -12.56 18.68
CA THR A 130 0.76 -12.50 18.74
C THR A 130 1.26 -11.24 18.04
N ASN A 131 2.39 -10.70 18.49
CA ASN A 131 3.01 -9.51 17.90
C ASN A 131 4.00 -9.91 16.80
N GLU A 132 3.57 -10.80 15.90
CA GLU A 132 4.42 -11.42 14.89
C GLU A 132 3.63 -11.66 13.59
N VAL A 133 4.31 -11.53 12.45
CA VAL A 133 3.80 -11.98 11.15
C VAL A 133 4.07 -13.48 11.05
N ASP A 134 3.02 -14.28 11.09
CA ASP A 134 3.10 -15.75 11.07
C ASP A 134 2.87 -16.36 9.68
N SER A 135 2.28 -15.59 8.77
CA SER A 135 1.83 -16.06 7.46
C SER A 135 2.57 -15.29 6.35
N TRP A 136 3.67 -15.86 5.87
CA TRP A 136 4.48 -15.30 4.80
C TRP A 136 4.17 -15.97 3.46
N SER A 137 4.15 -15.17 2.40
CA SER A 137 4.08 -15.67 1.03
C SER A 137 5.31 -15.22 0.25
N GLU A 138 5.99 -16.19 -0.36
CA GLU A 138 7.11 -15.91 -1.24
C GLU A 138 6.63 -15.67 -2.68
N LEU A 139 7.06 -14.55 -3.25
CA LEU A 139 6.73 -14.12 -4.61
C LEU A 139 8.03 -13.96 -5.41
N PRO A 140 8.34 -14.89 -6.35
CA PRO A 140 9.51 -14.76 -7.21
C PRO A 140 9.47 -13.45 -8.00
N LYS A 141 10.62 -12.78 -8.15
CA LYS A 141 10.72 -11.51 -8.90
C LYS A 141 10.47 -11.68 -10.39
N ASN A 142 11.04 -12.73 -10.97
CA ASN A 142 11.00 -13.05 -12.40
C ASN A 142 11.44 -11.89 -13.31
N HIS A 143 12.35 -11.02 -12.85
CA HIS A 143 12.83 -9.85 -13.61
C HIS A 143 13.58 -10.23 -14.90
N TYR A 144 14.00 -11.49 -15.04
CA TYR A 144 14.60 -12.01 -16.27
C TYR A 144 13.61 -12.05 -17.45
N LEU A 145 12.29 -12.10 -17.19
CA LEU A 145 11.24 -12.13 -18.22
C LEU A 145 11.15 -10.83 -19.03
N ALA A 146 11.43 -9.70 -18.37
CA ALA A 146 11.44 -8.38 -18.98
C ALA A 146 12.54 -7.53 -18.34
N PRO A 147 13.71 -7.39 -18.99
CA PRO A 147 14.85 -6.70 -18.42
C PRO A 147 14.58 -5.22 -18.15
N ILE A 148 15.09 -4.70 -17.04
CA ILE A 148 15.00 -3.28 -16.65
C ILE A 148 15.77 -2.34 -17.61
N THR A 149 16.59 -2.88 -18.50
CA THR A 149 17.24 -2.12 -19.58
C THR A 149 16.23 -1.58 -20.59
N ASN A 150 15.05 -2.20 -20.71
CA ASN A 150 13.96 -1.68 -21.51
C ASN A 150 13.33 -0.43 -20.85
N PRO A 151 13.12 0.68 -21.59
CA PRO A 151 12.61 1.93 -21.04
C PRO A 151 11.20 1.82 -20.43
N ASP A 152 10.34 0.97 -20.98
CA ASP A 152 8.97 0.77 -20.48
C ASP A 152 8.99 0.06 -19.13
N ILE A 153 9.82 -1.00 -19.03
CA ILE A 153 10.02 -1.73 -17.78
C ILE A 153 10.70 -0.84 -16.74
N LYS A 154 11.69 -0.04 -17.12
CA LYS A 154 12.34 0.92 -16.23
C LYS A 154 11.34 1.92 -15.64
N THR A 155 10.37 2.36 -16.45
CA THR A 155 9.31 3.27 -16.01
C THR A 155 8.37 2.59 -15.01
N LEU A 156 7.96 1.35 -15.29
CA LEU A 156 7.14 0.56 -14.37
C LEU A 156 7.88 0.25 -13.06
N ALA A 157 9.15 -0.15 -13.13
CA ALA A 157 10.01 -0.38 -11.98
C ALA A 157 10.16 0.88 -11.12
N TRP A 158 10.35 2.05 -11.74
CA TRP A 158 10.36 3.32 -11.02
C TRP A 158 9.00 3.60 -10.36
N PHE A 159 7.90 3.36 -11.08
CA PHE A 159 6.55 3.58 -10.55
C PHE A 159 6.25 2.76 -9.30
N SER A 160 6.65 1.47 -9.28
CA SER A 160 6.50 0.57 -8.13
C SER A 160 7.56 0.74 -7.05
N ASN A 161 8.47 1.72 -7.17
CA ASN A 161 9.63 1.87 -6.29
C ASN A 161 10.49 0.57 -6.24
N GLY A 162 10.49 -0.18 -7.34
CA GLY A 162 11.15 -1.47 -7.51
C GLY A 162 10.37 -2.67 -6.96
N TYR A 163 9.27 -2.50 -6.23
CA TYR A 163 8.48 -3.60 -5.67
C TYR A 163 7.51 -4.19 -6.70
N TYR A 164 8.04 -4.96 -7.64
CA TYR A 164 7.24 -5.61 -8.68
C TYR A 164 7.73 -7.00 -9.02
N ASN A 165 6.82 -7.85 -9.50
CA ASN A 165 7.16 -9.10 -10.15
C ASN A 165 6.48 -9.27 -11.51
N PHE A 166 6.91 -10.30 -12.23
CA PHE A 166 6.29 -10.75 -13.46
C PHE A 166 5.72 -12.16 -13.33
N ILE A 167 4.60 -12.39 -14.01
CA ILE A 167 3.97 -13.71 -14.15
C ILE A 167 3.69 -13.93 -15.62
N GLU A 168 4.18 -15.02 -16.18
CA GLU A 168 3.84 -15.42 -17.55
C GLU A 168 2.35 -15.72 -17.68
N LYS A 169 1.75 -15.25 -18.77
CA LYS A 169 0.35 -15.50 -19.12
C LYS A 169 0.26 -16.08 -20.53
N PRO A 170 -0.83 -16.82 -20.85
CA PRO A 170 -1.04 -17.35 -22.19
C PRO A 170 -0.98 -16.26 -23.27
N GLY A 171 -0.58 -16.65 -24.49
CA GLY A 171 -0.55 -15.75 -25.64
C GLY A 171 0.65 -14.80 -25.66
N ASP A 172 1.79 -15.22 -25.11
CA ASP A 172 3.05 -14.45 -25.07
C ASP A 172 2.87 -13.08 -24.39
N THR A 173 2.15 -13.08 -23.27
CA THR A 173 1.91 -11.89 -22.46
C THR A 173 2.51 -12.06 -21.07
N LEU A 174 2.90 -10.94 -20.47
CA LEU A 174 3.45 -10.91 -19.11
C LEU A 174 2.52 -10.08 -18.23
N ARG A 175 2.10 -10.63 -17.09
CA ARG A 175 1.46 -9.83 -16.06
C ARG A 175 2.52 -9.19 -15.20
N TYR A 176 2.58 -7.88 -15.22
CA TYR A 176 3.30 -7.06 -14.26
C TYR A 176 2.41 -6.84 -13.03
N ASN A 177 2.94 -7.06 -11.83
CA ASN A 177 2.25 -6.73 -10.58
C ASN A 177 3.05 -5.70 -9.78
N ASP A 178 2.42 -4.62 -9.35
CA ASP A 178 2.97 -3.74 -8.31
C ASP A 178 2.63 -4.36 -6.95
N LEU A 179 3.64 -4.90 -6.28
CA LEU A 179 3.47 -5.66 -5.04
C LEU A 179 3.09 -4.78 -3.86
N ARG A 180 3.14 -3.45 -3.98
CA ARG A 180 2.67 -2.55 -2.92
C ARG A 180 1.16 -2.57 -2.76
N TYR A 181 0.41 -3.06 -3.74
CA TYR A 181 -1.06 -3.03 -3.73
C TYR A 181 -1.64 -4.46 -3.76
N PRO A 182 -1.59 -5.19 -2.63
CA PRO A 182 -2.13 -6.55 -2.57
C PRO A 182 -3.64 -6.54 -2.85
N SER A 183 -4.16 -7.61 -3.43
CA SER A 183 -5.62 -7.80 -3.46
C SER A 183 -6.14 -8.31 -2.12
N LEU A 184 -7.47 -8.37 -2.04
CA LEU A 184 -8.20 -8.96 -0.92
C LEU A 184 -8.23 -10.50 -1.01
N ASP A 185 -7.73 -11.07 -2.10
CA ASP A 185 -7.57 -12.51 -2.29
C ASP A 185 -6.26 -12.95 -1.63
N PHE A 186 -6.35 -13.33 -0.35
CA PHE A 186 -5.19 -13.76 0.44
C PHE A 186 -4.64 -15.13 0.02
N GLU A 187 -5.42 -15.93 -0.70
CA GLU A 187 -4.98 -17.23 -1.21
C GLU A 187 -4.09 -17.07 -2.45
N ASN A 188 -4.27 -15.97 -3.19
CA ASN A 188 -3.47 -15.65 -4.36
C ASN A 188 -2.69 -14.32 -4.18
N PRO A 189 -1.57 -14.34 -3.44
CA PRO A 189 -0.75 -13.14 -3.18
C PRO A 189 -0.13 -12.53 -4.46
N ASN A 190 -0.12 -13.28 -5.56
CA ASN A 190 0.30 -12.84 -6.89
C ASN A 190 -0.76 -12.00 -7.63
N ASN A 191 -1.98 -11.94 -7.12
CA ASN A 191 -3.06 -11.13 -7.67
C ASN A 191 -2.99 -9.72 -7.07
N SER A 192 -2.08 -8.87 -7.54
CA SER A 192 -2.08 -7.45 -7.15
C SER A 192 -3.28 -6.71 -7.77
N VAL A 193 -3.86 -5.76 -7.03
CA VAL A 193 -4.92 -4.87 -7.55
C VAL A 193 -4.36 -3.99 -8.67
N PHE A 194 -3.11 -3.54 -8.50
CA PHE A 194 -2.44 -2.72 -9.48
C PHE A 194 -1.52 -3.59 -10.34
N SER A 195 -2.10 -4.11 -11.41
CA SER A 195 -1.44 -5.01 -12.34
C SER A 195 -1.69 -4.61 -13.79
N PHE A 196 -0.71 -4.86 -14.65
CA PHE A 196 -0.82 -4.63 -16.09
C PHE A 196 -0.52 -5.91 -16.86
N THR A 197 -1.29 -6.17 -17.92
CA THR A 197 -0.92 -7.20 -18.89
C THR A 197 -0.10 -6.54 -19.97
N LEU A 198 1.15 -6.96 -20.09
CA LEU A 198 2.11 -6.46 -21.06
C LEU A 198 2.18 -7.42 -22.24
N LYS A 199 2.16 -6.86 -23.45
CA LYS A 199 2.49 -7.58 -24.68
C LYS A 199 3.71 -6.94 -25.30
N LYS A 200 4.71 -7.76 -25.65
CA LYS A 200 5.89 -7.27 -26.33
C LYS A 200 5.57 -7.06 -27.81
N ASP A 201 5.83 -5.85 -28.31
CA ASP A 201 5.76 -5.52 -29.74
C ASP A 201 7.09 -4.89 -30.17
N GLY A 202 7.92 -5.68 -30.86
CA GLY A 202 9.31 -5.33 -31.14
C GLY A 202 10.11 -5.03 -29.86
N GLU A 203 10.55 -3.78 -29.72
CA GLU A 203 11.33 -3.27 -28.57
C GLU A 203 10.46 -2.64 -27.47
N ARG A 204 9.12 -2.58 -27.65
CA ARG A 204 8.19 -1.90 -26.74
C ARG A 204 7.35 -2.91 -25.96
N TYR A 205 6.92 -2.53 -24.77
CA TYR A 205 5.90 -3.27 -24.03
C TYR A 205 4.61 -2.45 -23.97
N ASP A 206 3.59 -2.93 -24.67
CA ASP A 206 2.27 -2.32 -24.67
C ASP A 206 1.41 -2.87 -23.54
N ILE A 207 0.70 -1.96 -22.87
CA ILE A 207 -0.27 -2.31 -21.83
C ILE A 207 -1.59 -2.65 -22.50
N LEU A 208 -1.99 -3.91 -22.41
CA LEU A 208 -3.31 -4.36 -22.86
C LEU A 208 -4.42 -3.84 -21.91
N PRO A 209 -5.67 -3.76 -22.39
CA PRO A 209 -6.81 -3.36 -21.56
C PRO A 209 -6.87 -4.16 -20.26
N PHE A 210 -7.16 -3.45 -19.17
CA PHE A 210 -7.24 -4.05 -17.84
C PHE A 210 -8.31 -5.15 -17.82
N ASN A 211 -7.89 -6.36 -17.44
CA ASN A 211 -8.75 -7.52 -17.28
C ASN A 211 -8.65 -8.06 -15.85
N GLY A 212 -8.96 -7.20 -14.88
CA GLY A 212 -9.05 -7.58 -13.47
C GLY A 212 -10.49 -7.85 -13.06
N ARG A 213 -10.67 -8.78 -12.11
CA ARG A 213 -11.96 -8.99 -11.44
C ARG A 213 -12.08 -8.03 -10.24
N PRO A 214 -13.26 -7.43 -10.00
CA PRO A 214 -13.51 -6.78 -8.73
C PRO A 214 -13.44 -7.83 -7.59
N PRO A 215 -13.16 -7.42 -6.35
CA PRO A 215 -13.20 -8.33 -5.20
C PRO A 215 -14.58 -8.97 -5.08
N SER A 216 -14.61 -10.27 -4.79
CA SER A 216 -15.82 -11.00 -4.47
C SER A 216 -16.28 -10.71 -3.03
N SER A 217 -17.52 -11.10 -2.69
CA SER A 217 -18.01 -11.00 -1.31
C SER A 217 -17.15 -11.82 -0.34
N GLU A 218 -16.67 -12.99 -0.78
CA GLU A 218 -15.80 -13.86 0.00
C GLU A 218 -14.44 -13.21 0.28
N ASP A 219 -13.84 -12.55 -0.73
CA ASP A 219 -12.59 -11.79 -0.54
C ASP A 219 -12.77 -10.68 0.52
N PHE A 220 -13.95 -10.02 0.51
CA PHE A 220 -14.26 -8.98 1.47
C PHE A 220 -14.48 -9.53 2.89
N ASP A 221 -15.15 -10.68 3.02
CA ASP A 221 -15.34 -11.35 4.31
C ASP A 221 -13.99 -11.82 4.89
N ASN A 222 -13.13 -12.39 4.06
CA ASN A 222 -11.77 -12.75 4.44
C ASN A 222 -10.97 -11.53 4.89
N PHE A 223 -11.10 -10.41 4.19
CA PHE A 223 -10.47 -9.15 4.56
C PHE A 223 -10.94 -8.64 5.92
N LEU A 224 -12.25 -8.62 6.17
CA LEU A 224 -12.82 -8.22 7.46
C LEU A 224 -12.40 -9.16 8.59
N ASN A 225 -12.35 -10.46 8.35
CA ASN A 225 -11.86 -11.44 9.32
C ASN A 225 -10.39 -11.21 9.62
N ARG A 226 -9.56 -10.94 8.60
CA ARG A 226 -8.14 -10.63 8.81
C ARG A 226 -7.93 -9.34 9.60
N ILE A 227 -8.78 -8.31 9.41
CA ILE A 227 -8.75 -7.09 10.23
C ILE A 227 -9.01 -7.40 11.71
N LYS A 228 -9.98 -8.27 12.01
CA LYS A 228 -10.29 -8.67 13.40
C LYS A 228 -9.15 -9.44 14.09
N GLY A 229 -8.15 -9.83 13.32
CA GLY A 229 -7.00 -10.57 13.77
C GLY A 229 -7.24 -12.08 13.80
N LYS A 230 -6.19 -12.83 14.12
CA LYS A 230 -6.22 -14.27 14.35
C LYS A 230 -5.92 -14.59 15.81
#